data_AF-A0A1C5BJK2-F1
#
_entry.id   AF-A0A1C5BJK2-F1
#
_cell.length_a   1.000
_cell.length_b   1.000
_cell.length_c   1.000
_cell.angle_alpha   90.00
_cell.angle_beta   90.00
_cell.angle_gamma   90.00
#
_symmetry.space_group_name_H-M   'P 1'
#
loop_
_entity.id
_entity.type
_entity.pdbx_description
1 polymer ?
#
loop_
_entity_poly.entity_id
_entity_poly.type
_entity_poly.pdbx_seq_one_letter_code
_entity_poly.pdbx_strand_id
1 'polypeptide(L)'
;MGADELHALLVHTLGNLTLSGDNPKLSNHPFRRKQEILDSSALRMNQEIAGRERWGRAENLDRAVGLADRAVRLWPGPVPGTLPGDDEWSGWKELRAALLAMPAGTWTTYGDVAALIGTHAVLVGQHLASKAGLHGAYRVLTADGRVSAGSRWPDGQESGDARTRLEAEGVPFDDTGRARRSHRLTSADLAALLGKETAEEAVPSPQTEDEQLSAADRFESQLRDNQTKETAEGVLGALRFWEQQGGHLAYGRASETSCSLMVRFGGTTDTRDLWPLGIYPVSGTVEVVFQYLKRRPPFDDEPLRRELMTRMNGIEGIDLAEAKLDLRPSFPVEVFAAHSEEICAVLEWFAHTAALSKDRRTLDEDPGTL
;
A
#
# COMPACT_ATOMS: atom_id res chain seq x y z
N MET A 1 -3.60 -27.44 -30.80
CA MET A 1 -3.24 -26.42 -29.79
C MET A 1 -1.85 -26.76 -29.30
N GLY A 2 -0.89 -25.87 -29.53
CA GLY A 2 0.48 -26.04 -29.05
C GLY A 2 0.59 -25.88 -27.53
N ALA A 3 1.74 -26.24 -26.95
CA ALA A 3 1.99 -26.05 -25.52
C ALA A 3 1.94 -24.57 -25.11
N ASP A 4 2.47 -23.67 -25.95
CA ASP A 4 2.50 -22.23 -25.70
C ASP A 4 1.11 -21.58 -25.76
N GLU A 5 0.28 -21.99 -26.73
CA GLU A 5 -1.12 -21.56 -26.83
C GLU A 5 -1.93 -22.02 -25.61
N LEU A 6 -1.70 -23.26 -25.18
CA LEU A 6 -2.37 -23.82 -24.01
C LEU A 6 -1.94 -23.11 -22.72
N HIS A 7 -0.66 -22.76 -22.61
CA HIS A 7 -0.12 -21.99 -21.49
C HIS A 7 -0.75 -20.60 -21.43
N ALA A 8 -0.76 -19.86 -22.54
CA ALA A 8 -1.35 -18.51 -22.61
C ALA A 8 -2.83 -18.50 -22.20
N LEU A 9 -3.59 -19.53 -22.56
CA LEU A 9 -5.01 -19.65 -22.20
C LEU A 9 -5.25 -20.00 -20.73
N LEU A 10 -4.35 -20.73 -20.09
CA LEU A 10 -4.58 -21.31 -18.76
C LEU A 10 -3.80 -20.62 -17.63
N VAL A 11 -2.73 -19.90 -17.94
CA VAL A 11 -1.83 -19.32 -16.92
C VAL A 11 -2.57 -18.36 -15.98
N HIS A 12 -3.46 -17.52 -16.52
CA HIS A 12 -4.27 -16.54 -15.77
C HIS A 12 -5.73 -16.99 -15.61
N THR A 13 -5.93 -18.23 -15.14
CA THR A 13 -7.27 -18.78 -14.85
C THR A 13 -7.43 -19.13 -13.38
N LEU A 14 -8.69 -19.11 -12.91
CA LEU A 14 -9.02 -19.46 -11.53
C LEU A 14 -8.51 -20.85 -11.14
N GLY A 15 -8.55 -21.82 -12.07
CA GLY A 15 -8.04 -23.17 -11.85
C GLY A 15 -6.53 -23.22 -11.61
N ASN A 16 -5.78 -22.26 -12.17
CA ASN A 16 -4.33 -22.16 -12.02
C ASN A 16 -3.90 -21.32 -10.81
N LEU A 17 -4.86 -20.72 -10.08
CA LEU A 17 -4.56 -19.89 -8.92
C LEU A 17 -3.91 -20.75 -7.82
N THR A 18 -2.75 -20.28 -7.36
CA THR A 18 -2.04 -20.78 -6.18
C THR A 18 -1.56 -19.58 -5.39
N LEU A 19 -1.72 -19.61 -4.07
CA LEU A 19 -1.13 -18.63 -3.18
C LEU A 19 0.07 -19.33 -2.52
N SER A 20 1.29 -18.95 -2.90
CA SER A 20 2.53 -19.61 -2.45
C SER A 20 3.73 -18.67 -2.53
N GLY A 21 4.58 -18.67 -1.50
CA GLY A 21 5.90 -18.05 -1.53
C GLY A 21 6.95 -18.85 -2.30
N ASP A 22 6.62 -20.09 -2.72
CA ASP A 22 7.52 -21.01 -3.42
C ASP A 22 7.32 -20.98 -4.95
N ASN A 23 6.67 -19.93 -5.49
CA ASN A 23 6.46 -19.79 -6.93
C ASN A 23 7.76 -19.91 -7.76
N PRO A 24 8.92 -19.38 -7.31
CA PRO A 24 10.19 -19.62 -7.98
C PRO A 24 10.62 -21.09 -8.01
N LYS A 25 10.30 -21.87 -6.97
CA LYS A 25 10.63 -23.30 -6.87
C LYS A 25 9.71 -24.18 -7.71
N LEU A 26 8.49 -23.72 -8.01
CA LEU A 26 7.56 -24.44 -8.88
C LEU A 26 8.06 -24.42 -10.34
N SER A 27 8.46 -23.25 -10.86
CA SER A 27 9.08 -23.04 -12.18
C SER A 27 8.46 -23.88 -13.32
N ASN A 28 9.21 -24.20 -14.37
CA ASN A 28 8.82 -25.13 -15.43
C ASN A 28 9.13 -26.60 -15.07
N HIS A 29 9.14 -26.94 -13.78
CA HIS A 29 9.39 -28.32 -13.36
C HIS A 29 8.24 -29.26 -13.78
N PRO A 30 8.54 -30.56 -13.98
CA PRO A 30 7.52 -31.58 -14.20
C PRO A 30 6.50 -31.59 -13.07
N PHE A 31 5.25 -31.96 -13.40
CA PHE A 31 4.14 -31.91 -12.44
C PHE A 31 4.44 -32.68 -11.14
N ARG A 32 5.10 -33.84 -11.22
CA ARG A 32 5.52 -34.62 -10.04
C ARG A 32 6.33 -33.80 -9.02
N ARG A 33 7.26 -32.98 -9.50
CA ARG A 33 8.07 -32.10 -8.64
C ARG A 33 7.22 -30.98 -8.04
N LYS A 34 6.27 -30.46 -8.80
CA LYS A 34 5.30 -29.47 -8.32
C LYS A 34 4.37 -30.05 -7.26
N GLN A 35 3.97 -31.32 -7.38
CA GLN A 35 3.17 -32.01 -6.36
C GLN A 35 3.91 -32.07 -5.03
N GLU A 36 5.19 -32.47 -5.01
CA GLU A 36 6.00 -32.51 -3.78
C GLU A 36 6.05 -31.15 -3.07
N ILE A 37 6.18 -30.06 -3.84
CA ILE A 37 6.20 -28.69 -3.29
C ILE A 37 4.82 -28.33 -2.73
N LEU A 38 3.76 -28.55 -3.52
CA LEU A 38 2.39 -28.17 -3.16
C LEU A 38 1.79 -29.03 -2.05
N ASP A 39 2.23 -30.28 -1.87
CA ASP A 39 1.78 -31.17 -0.80
C ASP A 39 2.14 -30.61 0.58
N SER A 40 3.29 -29.94 0.68
CA SER A 40 3.75 -29.27 1.89
C SER A 40 3.06 -27.91 2.16
N SER A 41 2.19 -27.43 1.25
CA SER A 41 1.53 -26.13 1.39
C SER A 41 0.56 -26.11 2.58
N ALA A 42 0.63 -25.07 3.41
CA ALA A 42 -0.34 -24.84 4.49
C ALA A 42 -1.77 -24.57 3.99
N LEU A 43 -1.92 -24.14 2.74
CA LEU A 43 -3.23 -23.89 2.13
C LEU A 43 -3.79 -25.17 1.52
N ARG A 44 -4.92 -25.64 2.08
CA ARG A 44 -5.66 -26.81 1.59
C ARG A 44 -6.01 -26.74 0.10
N MET A 45 -6.25 -25.53 -0.42
CA MET A 45 -6.51 -25.33 -1.85
C MET A 45 -5.33 -25.74 -2.75
N ASN A 46 -4.08 -25.57 -2.30
CA ASN A 46 -2.91 -25.99 -3.07
C ASN A 46 -2.70 -27.51 -2.98
N GLN A 47 -3.01 -28.11 -1.83
CA GLN A 47 -2.95 -29.57 -1.64
C GLN A 47 -3.93 -30.31 -2.57
N GLU A 48 -5.09 -29.71 -2.89
CA GLU A 48 -6.02 -30.25 -3.89
C GLU A 48 -5.38 -30.44 -5.29
N ILE A 49 -4.37 -29.63 -5.63
CA ILE A 49 -3.59 -29.80 -6.86
C ILE A 49 -2.63 -30.99 -6.72
N ALA A 50 -1.92 -31.06 -5.59
CA ALA A 50 -0.96 -32.13 -5.31
C ALA A 50 -1.63 -33.52 -5.35
N GLY A 51 -2.89 -33.61 -4.93
CA GLY A 51 -3.67 -34.85 -4.94
C GLY A 51 -4.15 -35.34 -6.30
N ARG A 52 -3.91 -34.61 -7.41
CA ARG A 52 -4.28 -35.07 -8.77
C ARG A 52 -3.19 -35.94 -9.37
N GLU A 53 -3.55 -36.96 -10.14
CA GLU A 53 -2.57 -37.84 -10.82
C GLU A 53 -1.82 -37.11 -11.95
N ARG A 54 -2.47 -36.13 -12.57
CA ARG A 54 -1.93 -35.31 -13.65
C ARG A 54 -2.50 -33.91 -13.57
N TRP A 55 -1.86 -32.99 -14.28
CA TRP A 55 -2.29 -31.60 -14.34
C TRP A 55 -2.26 -31.10 -15.78
N GLY A 56 -3.45 -31.00 -16.37
CA GLY A 56 -3.65 -30.45 -17.70
C GLY A 56 -4.90 -29.58 -17.76
N ARG A 57 -5.34 -29.30 -18.99
CA ARG A 57 -6.51 -28.43 -19.25
C ARG A 57 -7.77 -28.88 -18.54
N ALA A 58 -8.05 -30.19 -18.56
CA ALA A 58 -9.28 -30.74 -18.00
C ALA A 58 -9.31 -30.54 -16.47
N GLU A 59 -8.21 -30.86 -15.79
CA GLU A 59 -8.09 -30.74 -14.34
C GLU A 59 -8.09 -29.27 -13.88
N ASN A 60 -7.47 -28.38 -14.66
CA ASN A 60 -7.52 -26.94 -14.41
C ASN A 60 -8.97 -26.40 -14.49
N LEU A 61 -9.70 -26.72 -15.55
CA LEU A 61 -11.08 -26.28 -15.73
C LEU A 61 -12.02 -26.86 -14.67
N ASP A 62 -11.87 -28.16 -14.33
CA ASP A 62 -12.62 -28.81 -13.25
C ASP A 62 -12.41 -28.09 -11.91
N ARG A 63 -11.16 -27.77 -11.58
CA ARG A 63 -10.85 -27.00 -10.38
C ARG A 63 -11.42 -25.58 -10.44
N ALA A 64 -11.37 -24.92 -11.60
CA ALA A 64 -11.94 -23.59 -11.77
C ALA A 64 -13.44 -23.57 -11.45
N VAL A 65 -14.20 -24.58 -11.90
CA VAL A 65 -15.62 -24.75 -11.55
C VAL A 65 -15.80 -24.93 -10.05
N GLY A 66 -15.04 -25.84 -9.43
CA GLY A 66 -15.14 -26.09 -7.99
C GLY A 66 -14.80 -24.87 -7.12
N LEU A 67 -13.83 -24.05 -7.55
CA LEU A 67 -13.47 -22.79 -6.90
C LEU A 67 -14.54 -21.72 -7.09
N ALA A 68 -15.11 -21.59 -8.29
CA ALA A 68 -16.21 -20.66 -8.55
C ALA A 68 -17.43 -21.00 -7.69
N ASP A 69 -17.79 -22.27 -7.60
CA ASP A 69 -18.89 -22.75 -6.77
C ASP A 69 -18.66 -22.47 -5.27
N ARG A 70 -17.42 -22.63 -4.80
CA ARG A 70 -17.04 -22.26 -3.42
C ARG A 70 -17.15 -20.75 -3.21
N ALA A 71 -16.70 -19.95 -4.17
CA ALA A 71 -16.78 -18.49 -4.12
C ALA A 71 -18.24 -18.03 -4.03
N VAL A 72 -19.13 -18.57 -4.87
CA VAL A 72 -20.57 -18.24 -4.83
C VAL A 72 -21.22 -18.60 -3.49
N ARG A 73 -20.81 -19.71 -2.86
CA ARG A 73 -21.34 -20.12 -1.55
C ARG A 73 -20.80 -19.25 -0.39
N LEU A 74 -19.52 -18.90 -0.44
CA LEU A 74 -18.88 -18.08 0.60
C LEU A 74 -19.22 -16.59 0.46
N TRP A 75 -19.45 -16.14 -0.76
CA TRP A 75 -19.75 -14.77 -1.12
C TRP A 75 -21.08 -14.70 -1.87
N PRO A 76 -22.20 -14.95 -1.18
CA PRO A 76 -23.51 -14.83 -1.81
C PRO A 76 -23.68 -13.41 -2.35
N GLY A 77 -24.25 -13.31 -3.56
CA GLY A 77 -24.55 -12.02 -4.15
C GLY A 77 -25.49 -11.18 -3.26
N PRO A 78 -25.51 -9.85 -3.43
CA PRO A 78 -26.40 -8.99 -2.66
C PRO A 78 -27.86 -9.44 -2.82
N VAL A 79 -28.59 -9.49 -1.70
CA VAL A 79 -29.99 -9.94 -1.68
C VAL A 79 -30.83 -8.97 -2.53
N PRO A 80 -31.60 -9.47 -3.53
CA PRO A 80 -32.48 -8.62 -4.33
C PRO A 80 -33.42 -7.81 -3.42
N GLY A 81 -33.35 -6.48 -3.50
CA GLY A 81 -34.08 -5.56 -2.62
C GLY A 81 -33.22 -4.76 -1.63
N THR A 82 -31.90 -5.02 -1.56
CA THR A 82 -30.95 -4.23 -0.74
C THR A 82 -30.20 -3.15 -1.51
N LEU A 83 -30.54 -2.90 -2.78
CA LEU A 83 -30.08 -1.69 -3.48
C LEU A 83 -30.77 -0.49 -2.82
N PRO A 84 -30.04 0.43 -2.15
CA PRO A 84 -30.62 1.68 -1.71
C PRO A 84 -31.17 2.39 -2.95
N GLY A 85 -32.41 2.88 -2.87
CA GLY A 85 -33.06 3.57 -3.97
C GLY A 85 -32.13 4.61 -4.62
N ASP A 86 -32.23 4.73 -5.94
CA ASP A 86 -31.31 5.51 -6.78
C ASP A 86 -31.21 7.01 -6.42
N ASP A 87 -32.09 7.51 -5.53
CA ASP A 87 -32.17 8.88 -5.02
C ASP A 87 -31.18 9.22 -3.89
N GLU A 88 -30.29 8.32 -3.48
CA GLU A 88 -29.27 8.67 -2.48
C GLU A 88 -28.23 9.63 -3.04
N TRP A 89 -27.95 10.69 -2.27
CA TRP A 89 -26.85 11.63 -2.51
C TRP A 89 -25.55 10.89 -2.85
N SER A 90 -24.87 11.32 -3.92
CA SER A 90 -23.68 10.66 -4.48
C SER A 90 -22.56 10.46 -3.45
N GLY A 91 -22.45 11.35 -2.46
CA GLY A 91 -21.49 11.20 -1.35
C GLY A 91 -21.68 9.90 -0.55
N TRP A 92 -22.92 9.41 -0.40
CA TRP A 92 -23.17 8.12 0.27
C TRP A 92 -22.83 6.91 -0.61
N LYS A 93 -22.94 7.05 -1.93
CA LYS A 93 -22.46 6.04 -2.89
C LYS A 93 -20.92 5.94 -2.80
N GLU A 94 -20.25 7.09 -2.70
CA GLU A 94 -18.80 7.17 -2.54
C GLU A 94 -18.29 6.62 -1.20
N LEU A 95 -18.96 6.96 -0.09
CA LEU A 95 -18.67 6.37 1.22
C LEU A 95 -18.69 4.84 1.16
N ARG A 96 -19.73 4.25 0.55
CA ARG A 96 -19.85 2.79 0.43
C ARG A 96 -18.72 2.19 -0.39
N ALA A 97 -18.38 2.83 -1.51
CA ALA A 97 -17.26 2.39 -2.33
C ALA A 97 -15.95 2.44 -1.55
N ALA A 98 -15.72 3.49 -0.76
CA ALA A 98 -14.53 3.64 0.06
C ALA A 98 -14.43 2.51 1.10
N LEU A 99 -15.49 2.26 1.86
CA LEU A 99 -15.51 1.19 2.88
C LEU A 99 -15.29 -0.21 2.29
N LEU A 100 -15.77 -0.46 1.07
CA LEU A 100 -15.54 -1.72 0.36
C LEU A 100 -14.12 -1.87 -0.16
N ALA A 101 -13.47 -0.76 -0.55
CA ALA A 101 -12.11 -0.75 -1.08
C ALA A 101 -11.02 -0.82 0.01
N MET A 102 -11.37 -0.55 1.28
CA MET A 102 -10.42 -0.62 2.38
C MET A 102 -9.84 -2.05 2.52
N PRO A 103 -8.50 -2.23 2.53
CA PRO A 103 -7.90 -3.51 2.79
C PRO A 103 -8.10 -3.93 4.26
N ALA A 104 -8.13 -5.23 4.53
CA ALA A 104 -8.12 -5.76 5.89
C ALA A 104 -6.86 -5.29 6.63
N GLY A 105 -6.98 -5.06 7.94
CA GLY A 105 -5.88 -4.51 8.74
C GLY A 105 -5.78 -2.99 8.65
N THR A 106 -6.81 -2.30 8.18
CA THR A 106 -6.85 -0.82 8.16
C THR A 106 -8.12 -0.25 8.78
N TRP A 107 -8.04 1.00 9.21
CA TRP A 107 -9.17 1.76 9.74
C TRP A 107 -9.11 3.21 9.24
N THR A 108 -10.19 3.97 9.38
CA THR A 108 -10.23 5.40 9.00
C THR A 108 -11.05 6.19 10.01
N THR A 109 -11.07 7.52 9.91
CA THR A 109 -11.87 8.36 10.81
C THR A 109 -13.15 8.86 10.17
N TYR A 110 -14.16 9.19 10.98
CA TYR A 110 -15.33 9.94 10.50
C TYR A 110 -14.93 11.24 9.78
N GLY A 111 -13.84 11.88 10.22
CA GLY A 111 -13.30 13.10 9.59
C GLY A 111 -12.72 12.86 8.20
N ASP A 112 -11.95 11.79 8.02
CA ASP A 112 -11.37 11.43 6.72
C ASP A 112 -12.46 11.06 5.70
N VAL A 113 -13.45 10.26 6.13
CA VAL A 113 -14.59 9.92 5.27
C VAL A 113 -15.40 11.16 4.92
N ALA A 114 -15.60 12.07 5.89
CA ALA A 114 -16.31 13.33 5.66
C ALA A 114 -15.58 14.24 4.66
N ALA A 115 -14.26 14.35 4.80
CA ALA A 115 -13.41 15.10 3.88
C ALA A 115 -13.45 14.51 2.46
N LEU A 116 -13.44 13.18 2.33
CA LEU A 116 -13.54 12.48 1.04
C LEU A 116 -14.83 12.83 0.30
N ILE A 117 -15.98 12.74 0.97
CA ILE A 117 -17.30 12.87 0.32
C ILE A 117 -17.85 14.30 0.35
N GLY A 118 -17.11 15.25 0.92
CA GLY A 118 -17.52 16.66 1.03
C GLY A 118 -18.67 16.90 2.01
N THR A 119 -18.60 16.32 3.22
CA THR A 119 -19.59 16.51 4.29
C THR A 119 -18.96 16.77 5.66
N HIS A 120 -19.74 16.67 6.73
CA HIS A 120 -19.29 16.76 8.12
C HIS A 120 -19.27 15.39 8.81
N ALA A 121 -18.26 15.16 9.66
CA ALA A 121 -18.04 13.90 10.39
C ALA A 121 -19.27 13.43 11.18
N VAL A 122 -20.05 14.37 11.75
CA VAL A 122 -21.28 14.06 12.48
C VAL A 122 -22.34 13.42 11.57
N LEU A 123 -22.49 13.92 10.32
CA LEU A 123 -23.45 13.38 9.36
C LEU A 123 -23.03 11.99 8.89
N VAL A 124 -21.72 11.76 8.72
CA VAL A 124 -21.19 10.41 8.45
C VAL A 124 -21.56 9.46 9.58
N GLY A 125 -21.34 9.86 10.84
CA GLY A 125 -21.70 9.06 12.00
C GLY A 125 -23.19 8.72 12.06
N GLN A 126 -24.07 9.69 11.79
CA GLN A 126 -25.52 9.48 11.73
C GLN A 126 -25.94 8.54 10.59
N HIS A 127 -25.34 8.67 9.41
CA HIS A 127 -25.60 7.79 8.28
C HIS A 127 -25.18 6.34 8.57
N LEU A 128 -23.97 6.15 9.12
CA LEU A 128 -23.45 4.83 9.49
C LEU A 128 -24.28 4.16 10.58
N ALA A 129 -24.78 4.93 11.56
CA ALA A 129 -25.62 4.40 12.63
C ALA A 129 -27.06 4.05 12.17
N SER A 130 -27.60 4.78 11.19
CA SER A 130 -28.98 4.60 10.74
C SER A 130 -29.16 3.52 9.66
N LYS A 131 -28.09 3.18 8.94
CA LYS A 131 -28.16 2.28 7.78
C LYS A 131 -27.62 0.89 8.08
N ALA A 132 -28.51 -0.10 8.01
CA ALA A 132 -28.17 -1.51 8.18
C ALA A 132 -27.33 -2.04 7.00
N GLY A 133 -26.50 -3.06 7.24
CA GLY A 133 -25.82 -3.81 6.18
C GLY A 133 -24.66 -3.09 5.47
N LEU A 134 -24.15 -1.98 6.01
CA LEU A 134 -22.96 -1.32 5.46
C LEU A 134 -21.69 -2.13 5.79
N HIS A 135 -21.10 -2.75 4.77
CA HIS A 135 -19.84 -3.47 4.89
C HIS A 135 -18.70 -2.53 5.33
N GLY A 136 -17.79 -3.04 6.17
CA GLY A 136 -16.56 -2.33 6.57
C GLY A 136 -16.79 -1.13 7.49
N ALA A 137 -18.03 -0.87 7.89
CA ALA A 137 -18.38 0.36 8.55
C ALA A 137 -17.88 0.42 10.02
N TYR A 138 -17.64 -0.75 10.64
CA TYR A 138 -16.93 -0.88 11.92
C TYR A 138 -15.46 -0.41 11.86
N ARG A 139 -14.90 -0.20 10.65
CA ARG A 139 -13.55 0.36 10.45
C ARG A 139 -13.49 1.88 10.52
N VAL A 140 -14.63 2.55 10.73
CA VAL A 140 -14.69 4.01 10.91
C VAL A 140 -14.69 4.36 12.39
N LEU A 141 -13.60 4.96 12.85
CA LEU A 141 -13.31 5.29 14.25
C LEU A 141 -13.33 6.79 14.50
N THR A 142 -13.23 7.17 15.77
CA THR A 142 -12.98 8.56 16.17
C THR A 142 -11.59 9.02 15.74
N ALA A 143 -11.34 10.33 15.76
CA ALA A 143 -10.05 10.92 15.37
C ALA A 143 -8.86 10.42 16.23
N ASP A 144 -9.13 9.97 17.45
CA ASP A 144 -8.14 9.39 18.36
C ASP A 144 -8.05 7.85 18.27
N GLY A 145 -8.69 7.23 17.28
CA GLY A 145 -8.59 5.80 17.00
C GLY A 145 -9.44 4.91 17.91
N ARG A 146 -10.52 5.44 18.50
CA ARG A 146 -11.42 4.67 19.36
C ARG A 146 -12.69 4.28 18.62
N VAL A 147 -13.23 3.12 18.99
CA VAL A 147 -14.58 2.71 18.59
C VAL A 147 -15.58 3.63 19.27
N SER A 148 -16.49 4.24 18.49
CA SER A 148 -17.52 5.12 19.03
C SER A 148 -18.51 4.33 19.90
N ALA A 149 -18.68 4.75 21.16
CA ALA A 149 -19.59 4.13 22.12
C ALA A 149 -21.08 4.19 21.69
N GLY A 150 -21.42 5.08 20.75
CA GLY A 150 -22.77 5.26 20.22
C GLY A 150 -23.09 4.45 18.96
N SER A 151 -22.12 3.70 18.42
CA SER A 151 -22.31 2.90 17.20
C SER A 151 -23.09 1.62 17.51
N ARG A 152 -24.41 1.75 17.68
CA ARG A 152 -25.33 0.62 17.55
C ARG A 152 -25.56 0.38 16.07
N TRP A 153 -24.77 -0.52 15.50
CA TRP A 153 -25.00 -1.02 14.16
C TRP A 153 -26.35 -1.76 14.14
N PRO A 154 -27.20 -1.56 13.13
CA PRO A 154 -28.47 -2.27 13.04
C PRO A 154 -28.20 -3.75 12.69
N ASP A 155 -27.84 -4.52 13.72
CA ASP A 155 -27.89 -5.97 13.86
C ASP A 155 -27.21 -6.35 15.18
N GLY A 156 -27.83 -5.97 16.32
CA GLY A 156 -27.70 -6.64 17.63
C GLY A 156 -26.32 -6.94 18.26
N GLN A 157 -25.20 -6.61 17.62
CA GLN A 157 -23.85 -6.90 18.09
C GLN A 157 -23.26 -5.61 18.67
N GLU A 158 -23.29 -5.57 20.00
CA GLU A 158 -22.76 -4.51 20.83
C GLU A 158 -21.32 -4.16 20.44
N SER A 159 -20.92 -2.90 20.66
CA SER A 159 -19.64 -2.26 20.34
C SER A 159 -18.36 -3.11 20.55
N GLY A 160 -18.41 -4.17 21.38
CA GLY A 160 -17.35 -5.17 21.52
C GLY A 160 -17.04 -5.99 20.25
N ASP A 161 -17.93 -6.03 19.26
CA ASP A 161 -17.71 -6.72 17.98
C ASP A 161 -16.76 -5.94 17.05
N ALA A 162 -16.84 -4.61 17.03
CA ALA A 162 -16.03 -3.79 16.11
C ALA A 162 -14.52 -3.88 16.42
N ARG A 163 -14.14 -3.75 17.69
CA ARG A 163 -12.73 -3.90 18.10
C ARG A 163 -12.24 -5.32 17.84
N THR A 164 -13.00 -6.33 18.23
CA THR A 164 -12.65 -7.74 18.02
C THR A 164 -12.46 -8.06 16.54
N ARG A 165 -13.32 -7.54 15.66
CA ARG A 165 -13.17 -7.67 14.21
C ARG A 165 -11.92 -6.96 13.69
N LEU A 166 -11.66 -5.73 14.12
CA LEU A 166 -10.45 -5.00 13.73
C LEU A 166 -9.18 -5.72 14.17
N GLU A 167 -9.13 -6.22 15.40
CA GLU A 167 -8.02 -7.03 15.90
C GLU A 167 -7.86 -8.34 15.11
N ALA A 168 -8.96 -9.01 14.76
CA ALA A 168 -8.94 -10.21 13.91
C ALA A 168 -8.48 -9.93 12.47
N GLU A 169 -8.69 -8.70 11.98
CA GLU A 169 -8.15 -8.22 10.71
C GLU A 169 -6.69 -7.76 10.80
N GLY A 170 -6.09 -7.79 11.98
CA GLY A 170 -4.69 -7.41 12.21
C GLY A 170 -4.48 -5.92 12.49
N VAL A 171 -5.50 -5.19 12.96
CA VAL A 171 -5.33 -3.82 13.47
C VAL A 171 -4.91 -3.88 14.95
N PRO A 172 -3.69 -3.45 15.30
CA PRO A 172 -3.24 -3.41 16.68
C PRO A 172 -3.88 -2.26 17.45
N PHE A 173 -4.21 -2.52 18.72
CA PHE A 173 -4.69 -1.53 19.68
C PHE A 173 -3.69 -1.34 20.81
N ASP A 174 -3.60 -0.12 21.35
CA ASP A 174 -2.83 0.15 22.57
C ASP A 174 -3.61 -0.25 23.84
N ASP A 175 -2.92 -0.20 24.99
CA ASP A 175 -3.50 -0.53 26.30
C ASP A 175 -4.67 0.38 26.70
N THR A 176 -4.79 1.56 26.05
CA THR A 176 -5.89 2.52 26.26
C THR A 176 -7.05 2.32 25.28
N GLY A 177 -6.98 1.27 24.45
CA GLY A 177 -7.99 0.91 23.47
C GLY A 177 -8.02 1.79 22.22
N ARG A 178 -6.90 2.40 21.84
CA ARG A 178 -6.77 3.14 20.57
C ARG A 178 -6.11 2.30 19.50
N ALA A 179 -6.68 2.29 18.30
CA ALA A 179 -6.07 1.67 17.14
C ALA A 179 -4.77 2.41 16.76
N ARG A 180 -3.73 1.65 16.41
CA ARG A 180 -2.44 2.21 15.97
C ARG A 180 -2.63 3.08 14.73
N ARG A 181 -2.04 4.29 14.76
CA ARG A 181 -2.19 5.30 13.69
C ARG A 181 -1.56 4.88 12.36
N SER A 182 -0.53 4.05 12.39
CA SER A 182 0.10 3.45 11.20
C SER A 182 -0.90 2.70 10.30
N HIS A 183 -1.97 2.15 10.89
CA HIS A 183 -3.04 1.45 10.19
C HIS A 183 -4.19 2.37 9.72
N ARG A 184 -4.11 3.69 9.99
CA ARG A 184 -5.12 4.66 9.56
C ARG A 184 -4.99 4.98 8.07
N LEU A 185 -6.12 4.98 7.37
CA LEU A 185 -6.30 5.54 6.05
C LEU A 185 -6.80 6.97 6.17
N THR A 186 -6.04 7.89 5.59
CA THR A 186 -6.41 9.31 5.44
C THR A 186 -7.44 9.51 4.34
N SER A 187 -8.01 10.71 4.21
CA SER A 187 -8.86 11.04 3.06
C SER A 187 -8.15 10.84 1.71
N ALA A 188 -6.85 11.13 1.65
CA ALA A 188 -6.03 10.92 0.45
C ALA A 188 -5.84 9.42 0.15
N ASP A 189 -5.61 8.59 1.17
CA ASP A 189 -5.55 7.13 1.02
C ASP A 189 -6.88 6.57 0.49
N LEU A 190 -8.01 7.03 1.04
CA LEU A 190 -9.33 6.59 0.59
C LEU A 190 -9.62 7.03 -0.86
N ALA A 191 -9.24 8.24 -1.25
CA ALA A 191 -9.37 8.71 -2.62
C ALA A 191 -8.52 7.88 -3.60
N ALA A 192 -7.29 7.52 -3.20
CA ALA A 192 -6.41 6.65 -3.98
C ALA A 192 -7.01 5.25 -4.17
N LEU A 193 -7.62 4.67 -3.13
CA LEU A 193 -8.34 3.39 -3.22
C LEU A 193 -9.53 3.43 -4.19
N LEU A 194 -10.15 4.60 -4.36
CA LEU A 194 -11.24 4.82 -5.32
C LEU A 194 -10.76 5.13 -6.75
N GLY A 195 -9.44 5.16 -6.99
CA GLY A 195 -8.88 5.59 -8.27
C GLY A 195 -9.15 7.07 -8.58
N LYS A 196 -9.56 7.86 -7.58
CA LYS A 196 -9.76 9.31 -7.67
C LYS A 196 -8.47 10.06 -7.34
N GLU A 197 -7.35 9.49 -7.77
CA GLU A 197 -6.05 10.16 -7.68
C GLU A 197 -6.21 11.51 -8.39
N THR A 198 -6.05 12.61 -7.64
CA THR A 198 -5.93 13.93 -8.26
C THR A 198 -4.76 13.81 -9.23
N ALA A 199 -5.00 14.06 -10.52
CA ALA A 199 -3.90 14.31 -11.43
C ALA A 199 -3.10 15.46 -10.84
N GLU A 200 -1.88 15.17 -10.36
CA GLU A 200 -0.88 16.05 -9.71
C GLU A 200 -0.54 15.72 -8.25
N GLU A 201 0.19 14.63 -8.05
CA GLU A 201 1.58 14.76 -7.61
C GLU A 201 2.42 14.09 -8.72
N ALA A 202 2.57 14.82 -9.82
CA ALA A 202 3.57 14.51 -10.82
C ALA A 202 4.94 14.44 -10.10
N VAL A 203 5.93 13.78 -10.71
CA VAL A 203 7.34 14.03 -10.38
C VAL A 203 7.48 15.54 -10.15
N PRO A 204 7.95 15.99 -8.97
CA PRO A 204 7.99 17.41 -8.68
C PRO A 204 8.62 18.15 -9.86
N SER A 205 7.90 19.12 -10.43
CA SER A 205 8.33 19.77 -11.67
C SER A 205 9.75 20.33 -11.50
N PRO A 206 10.64 20.17 -12.49
CA PRO A 206 11.97 20.73 -12.42
C PRO A 206 11.88 22.24 -12.15
N GLN A 207 12.57 22.70 -11.10
CA GLN A 207 12.62 24.11 -10.70
C GLN A 207 13.91 24.75 -11.24
N THR A 208 13.91 26.07 -11.39
CA THR A 208 15.17 26.80 -11.60
C THR A 208 16.05 26.67 -10.36
N GLU A 209 17.37 26.79 -10.51
CA GLU A 209 18.30 26.70 -9.38
C GLU A 209 17.93 27.69 -8.25
N ASP A 210 17.54 28.93 -8.61
CA ASP A 210 17.10 29.96 -7.65
C ASP A 210 15.82 29.57 -6.90
N GLU A 211 14.81 29.00 -7.59
CA GLU A 211 13.58 28.53 -6.95
C GLU A 211 13.86 27.38 -5.99
N GLN A 212 14.76 26.48 -6.37
CA GLN A 212 15.13 25.30 -5.60
C GLN A 212 15.90 25.68 -4.34
N LEU A 213 16.85 26.63 -4.43
CA LEU A 213 17.56 27.18 -3.28
C LEU A 213 16.58 27.86 -2.32
N SER A 214 15.67 28.69 -2.83
CA SER A 214 14.64 29.34 -2.02
C SER A 214 13.70 28.32 -1.33
N ALA A 215 13.38 27.22 -2.00
CA ALA A 215 12.56 26.16 -1.42
C ALA A 215 13.31 25.34 -0.36
N ALA A 216 14.59 25.06 -0.58
CA ALA A 216 15.46 24.39 0.39
C ALA A 216 15.57 25.21 1.68
N ASP A 217 15.79 26.52 1.58
CA ASP A 217 15.86 27.44 2.74
C ASP A 217 14.54 27.45 3.53
N ARG A 218 13.40 27.46 2.81
CA ARG A 218 12.07 27.36 3.45
C ARG A 218 11.86 26.03 4.16
N PHE A 219 12.21 24.91 3.51
CA PHE A 219 12.12 23.58 4.10
C PHE A 219 12.97 23.51 5.38
N GLU A 220 14.22 23.96 5.33
CA GLU A 220 15.12 23.92 6.49
C GLU A 220 14.59 24.80 7.63
N SER A 221 14.10 26.00 7.32
CA SER A 221 13.50 26.88 8.32
C SER A 221 12.29 26.22 8.99
N GLN A 222 11.36 25.67 8.20
CA GLN A 222 10.19 24.96 8.73
C GLN A 222 10.59 23.74 9.57
N LEU A 223 11.59 22.99 9.16
CA LEU A 223 12.09 21.84 9.90
C LEU A 223 12.65 22.25 11.27
N ARG A 224 13.48 23.30 11.31
CA ARG A 224 14.08 23.81 12.56
C ARG A 224 13.06 24.47 13.49
N ASP A 225 12.02 25.09 12.94
CA ASP A 225 10.98 25.75 13.72
C ASP A 225 9.98 24.77 14.35
N ASN A 226 9.81 23.58 13.76
CA ASN A 226 8.76 22.63 14.16
C ASN A 226 9.30 21.32 14.77
N GLN A 227 10.57 20.98 14.57
CA GLN A 227 11.18 19.74 15.07
C GLN A 227 12.30 20.00 16.08
N THR A 228 12.66 18.98 16.86
CA THR A 228 13.81 19.07 17.77
C THR A 228 15.10 19.28 17.00
N LYS A 229 16.12 19.82 17.67
CA LYS A 229 17.44 20.05 17.06
C LYS A 229 18.02 18.75 16.51
N GLU A 230 17.94 17.67 17.27
CA GLU A 230 18.45 16.35 16.93
C GLU A 230 17.71 15.78 15.70
N THR A 231 16.39 15.94 15.64
CA THR A 231 15.57 15.54 14.49
C THR A 231 15.97 16.31 13.25
N ALA A 232 16.10 17.63 13.35
CA ALA A 232 16.47 18.49 12.23
C ALA A 232 17.88 18.15 11.72
N GLU A 233 18.85 17.95 12.63
CA GLU A 233 20.21 17.54 12.26
C GLU A 233 20.24 16.16 11.59
N GLY A 234 19.47 15.20 12.12
CA GLY A 234 19.33 13.86 11.55
C GLY A 234 18.74 13.86 10.14
N VAL A 235 17.67 14.62 9.90
CA VAL A 235 17.06 14.79 8.58
C VAL A 235 18.04 15.45 7.61
N LEU A 236 18.62 16.61 7.97
CA LEU A 236 19.56 17.32 7.10
C LEU A 236 20.82 16.49 6.79
N GLY A 237 21.25 15.64 7.74
CA GLY A 237 22.30 14.65 7.52
C GLY A 237 21.92 13.63 6.44
N ALA A 238 20.73 13.05 6.54
CA ALA A 238 20.23 12.09 5.55
C ALA A 238 20.01 12.71 4.17
N LEU A 239 19.57 13.97 4.09
CA LEU A 239 19.44 14.70 2.83
C LEU A 239 20.81 14.88 2.13
N ARG A 240 21.84 15.30 2.87
CA ARG A 240 23.21 15.41 2.33
C ARG A 240 23.75 14.05 1.89
N PHE A 241 23.49 13.01 2.68
CA PHE A 241 23.87 11.64 2.32
C PHE A 241 23.21 11.22 1.00
N TRP A 242 21.93 11.49 0.83
CA TRP A 242 21.20 11.16 -0.41
C TRP A 242 21.81 11.81 -1.65
N GLU A 243 22.17 13.09 -1.56
CA GLU A 243 22.86 13.79 -2.65
C GLU A 243 24.22 13.17 -2.99
N GLN A 244 24.97 12.71 -1.97
CA GLN A 244 26.24 12.00 -2.17
C GLN A 244 26.07 10.64 -2.86
N GLN A 245 24.90 10.00 -2.72
CA GLN A 245 24.55 8.78 -3.46
C GLN A 245 24.12 9.04 -4.91
N GLY A 246 24.22 10.29 -5.40
CA GLY A 246 23.79 10.69 -6.74
C GLY A 246 22.29 10.97 -6.85
N GLY A 247 21.59 11.04 -5.72
CA GLY A 247 20.23 11.56 -5.65
C GLY A 247 20.18 13.08 -5.78
N HIS A 248 18.97 13.62 -5.94
CA HIS A 248 18.70 15.05 -5.85
C HIS A 248 17.43 15.29 -5.02
N LEU A 249 17.28 16.50 -4.50
CA LEU A 249 16.16 16.87 -3.66
C LEU A 249 15.15 17.68 -4.45
N ALA A 250 13.87 17.34 -4.32
CA ALA A 250 12.80 18.11 -4.92
C ALA A 250 11.82 18.62 -3.87
N TYR A 251 11.44 19.90 -3.98
CA TYR A 251 10.66 20.57 -2.95
C TYR A 251 9.24 20.90 -3.40
N GLY A 252 8.28 20.65 -2.50
CA GLY A 252 6.88 21.00 -2.69
C GLY A 252 6.64 22.51 -2.70
N ARG A 253 5.46 22.93 -3.20
CA ARG A 253 5.04 24.33 -3.28
C ARG A 253 3.89 24.69 -2.34
N ALA A 254 3.44 23.73 -1.53
CA ALA A 254 2.39 23.95 -0.54
C ALA A 254 2.90 24.83 0.61
N SER A 255 1.98 25.26 1.48
CA SER A 255 2.33 26.03 2.69
C SER A 255 3.34 25.31 3.57
N GLU A 256 3.19 23.99 3.69
CA GLU A 256 4.24 23.10 4.17
C GLU A 256 5.10 22.70 2.96
N THR A 257 6.36 23.09 2.97
CA THR A 257 7.31 22.74 1.92
C THR A 257 7.75 21.30 2.20
N SER A 258 7.30 20.34 1.38
CA SER A 258 7.78 18.95 1.47
C SER A 258 9.13 18.79 0.77
N CYS A 259 9.88 17.74 1.11
CA CYS A 259 11.12 17.35 0.44
C CYS A 259 11.04 15.89 -0.03
N SER A 260 11.18 15.65 -1.33
CA SER A 260 11.21 14.32 -1.93
C SER A 260 12.64 13.93 -2.30
N LEU A 261 13.04 12.71 -1.93
CA LEU A 261 14.38 12.18 -2.19
C LEU A 261 14.41 11.53 -3.57
N MET A 262 14.71 12.31 -4.60
CA MET A 262 14.63 11.89 -6.00
C MET A 262 15.92 11.21 -6.47
N VAL A 263 15.80 10.19 -7.31
CA VAL A 263 16.90 9.58 -8.05
C VAL A 263 16.47 9.34 -9.49
N ARG A 264 17.38 9.65 -10.42
CA ARG A 264 17.19 9.39 -11.85
C ARG A 264 17.76 8.04 -12.22
N PHE A 265 16.98 7.25 -12.94
CA PHE A 265 17.37 5.93 -13.44
C PHE A 265 16.95 5.78 -14.91
N GLY A 266 17.57 4.83 -15.62
CA GLY A 266 17.31 4.61 -17.04
C GLY A 266 18.45 5.02 -17.98
N GLY A 267 18.25 4.78 -19.28
CA GLY A 267 19.21 5.09 -20.35
C GLY A 267 19.10 6.53 -20.85
N THR A 268 19.85 6.87 -21.90
CA THR A 268 19.82 8.21 -22.53
C THR A 268 18.45 8.55 -23.15
N THR A 269 17.62 7.54 -23.42
CA THR A 269 16.32 7.67 -24.11
C THR A 269 15.10 7.35 -23.24
N ASP A 270 15.26 6.73 -22.06
CA ASP A 270 14.17 6.39 -21.12
C ASP A 270 14.60 6.67 -19.68
N THR A 271 14.85 7.96 -19.39
CA THR A 271 15.11 8.44 -18.03
C THR A 271 13.81 8.50 -17.24
N ARG A 272 13.82 7.95 -16.04
CA ARG A 272 12.69 7.92 -15.12
C ARG A 272 13.13 8.42 -13.74
N ASP A 273 12.19 9.03 -13.03
CA ASP A 273 12.41 9.53 -11.68
C ASP A 273 11.74 8.60 -10.65
N LEU A 274 12.50 8.20 -9.64
CA LEU A 274 12.08 7.40 -8.48
C LEU A 274 12.38 8.19 -7.21
N TRP A 275 11.58 7.95 -6.18
CA TRP A 275 11.86 8.45 -4.84
C TRP A 275 11.27 7.48 -3.82
N PRO A 276 11.99 7.11 -2.76
CA PRO A 276 11.43 6.25 -1.72
C PRO A 276 10.58 7.05 -0.73
N LEU A 277 10.95 8.31 -0.46
CA LEU A 277 10.42 9.10 0.65
C LEU A 277 9.96 10.50 0.23
N GLY A 278 8.90 10.98 0.89
CA GLY A 278 8.51 12.38 0.99
C GLY A 278 8.50 12.82 2.45
N ILE A 279 9.23 13.89 2.79
CA ILE A 279 9.40 14.41 4.14
C ILE A 279 8.59 15.69 4.31
N TYR A 280 7.80 15.76 5.38
CA TYR A 280 6.90 16.87 5.69
C TYR A 280 7.30 17.48 7.06
N PRO A 281 7.98 18.64 7.07
CA PRO A 281 8.66 19.17 8.26
C PRO A 281 7.74 19.74 9.34
N VAL A 282 6.52 20.18 8.98
CA VAL A 282 5.57 20.82 9.91
C VAL A 282 4.65 19.78 10.53
N SER A 283 4.08 18.90 9.70
CA SER A 283 3.27 17.77 10.13
C SER A 283 4.10 16.70 10.85
N GLY A 284 5.43 16.73 10.70
CA GLY A 284 6.36 15.83 11.37
C GLY A 284 6.28 14.40 10.84
N THR A 285 5.99 14.24 9.54
CA THR A 285 5.66 12.95 8.94
C THR A 285 6.58 12.66 7.76
N VAL A 286 6.94 11.38 7.58
CA VAL A 286 7.66 10.88 6.42
C VAL A 286 6.83 9.81 5.74
N GLU A 287 6.45 10.06 4.49
CA GLU A 287 5.71 9.11 3.65
C GLU A 287 6.66 8.19 2.90
N VAL A 288 6.37 6.89 2.88
CA VAL A 288 6.98 5.93 1.96
C VAL A 288 6.06 5.76 0.76
N VAL A 289 6.49 6.19 -0.41
CA VAL A 289 5.58 6.43 -1.55
C VAL A 289 5.31 5.19 -2.41
N PHE A 290 4.96 4.05 -1.79
CA PHE A 290 4.74 2.80 -2.52
C PHE A 290 3.68 2.92 -3.63
N GLN A 291 2.69 3.78 -3.46
CA GLN A 291 1.70 4.14 -4.47
C GLN A 291 2.33 4.51 -5.82
N TYR A 292 3.45 5.23 -5.81
CA TYR A 292 4.17 5.61 -7.02
C TYR A 292 5.16 4.53 -7.47
N LEU A 293 5.81 3.86 -6.51
CA LEU A 293 6.75 2.78 -6.79
C LEU A 293 6.09 1.61 -7.52
N LYS A 294 4.83 1.27 -7.20
CA LYS A 294 4.14 0.11 -7.79
C LYS A 294 3.95 0.15 -9.32
N ARG A 295 4.18 1.31 -9.94
CA ARG A 295 4.12 1.50 -11.41
C ARG A 295 5.49 1.82 -12.01
N ARG A 296 6.58 1.75 -11.23
CA ARG A 296 7.92 2.19 -11.62
C ARG A 296 8.98 1.12 -11.34
N PRO A 297 9.59 0.54 -12.38
CA PRO A 297 10.71 -0.39 -12.22
C PRO A 297 11.89 0.21 -11.44
N PRO A 298 12.64 -0.59 -10.67
CA PRO A 298 12.40 -2.02 -10.42
C PRO A 298 11.33 -2.29 -9.36
N PHE A 299 10.85 -1.25 -8.68
CA PHE A 299 9.90 -1.37 -7.58
C PHE A 299 8.44 -1.52 -8.03
N ASP A 300 8.17 -1.72 -9.32
CA ASP A 300 6.90 -2.29 -9.80
C ASP A 300 6.79 -3.79 -9.44
N ASP A 301 7.91 -4.44 -9.10
CA ASP A 301 7.97 -5.74 -8.47
C ASP A 301 7.55 -5.68 -6.98
N GLU A 302 6.46 -6.38 -6.63
CA GLU A 302 5.90 -6.41 -5.28
C GLU A 302 6.88 -6.95 -4.22
N PRO A 303 7.61 -8.06 -4.44
CA PRO A 303 8.73 -8.50 -3.61
C PRO A 303 9.71 -7.39 -3.22
N LEU A 304 10.12 -6.53 -4.15
CA LEU A 304 11.06 -5.43 -3.86
C LEU A 304 10.41 -4.32 -3.01
N ARG A 305 9.13 -4.02 -3.25
CA ARG A 305 8.38 -3.10 -2.36
C ARG A 305 8.25 -3.67 -0.96
N ARG A 306 7.98 -4.97 -0.83
CA ARG A 306 7.89 -5.64 0.47
C ARG A 306 9.23 -5.65 1.19
N GLU A 307 10.34 -5.89 0.49
CA GLU A 307 11.69 -5.78 1.06
C GLU A 307 11.99 -4.35 1.55
N LEU A 308 11.62 -3.31 0.79
CA LEU A 308 11.74 -1.92 1.24
C LEU A 308 10.94 -1.70 2.53
N MET A 309 9.69 -2.18 2.60
CA MET A 309 8.86 -2.09 3.80
C MET A 309 9.48 -2.83 4.99
N THR A 310 9.97 -4.06 4.77
CA THR A 310 10.63 -4.87 5.81
C THR A 310 11.87 -4.17 6.35
N ARG A 311 12.70 -3.57 5.50
CA ARG A 311 13.87 -2.80 5.92
C ARG A 311 13.50 -1.58 6.75
N MET A 312 12.49 -0.82 6.30
CA MET A 312 11.99 0.33 7.05
C MET A 312 11.43 -0.08 8.41
N ASN A 313 10.58 -1.10 8.47
CA ASN A 313 10.01 -1.63 9.72
C ASN A 313 11.06 -2.32 10.63
N GLY A 314 12.27 -2.56 10.13
CA GLY A 314 13.41 -3.02 10.93
C GLY A 314 14.03 -1.94 11.80
N ILE A 315 13.68 -0.67 11.58
CA ILE A 315 14.19 0.49 12.31
C ILE A 315 13.25 0.80 13.48
N GLU A 316 13.81 0.96 14.68
CA GLU A 316 13.02 1.31 15.87
C GLU A 316 12.28 2.65 15.66
N GLY A 317 10.99 2.67 16.00
CA GLY A 317 10.11 3.83 15.78
C GLY A 317 9.42 3.89 14.41
N ILE A 318 9.73 2.98 13.48
CA ILE A 318 9.02 2.85 12.20
C ILE A 318 8.03 1.68 12.25
N ASP A 319 6.76 1.96 11.97
CA ASP A 319 5.69 0.96 11.87
C ASP A 319 4.82 1.29 10.66
N LEU A 320 5.10 0.63 9.53
CA LEU A 320 4.34 0.72 8.29
C LEU A 320 3.41 -0.48 8.19
N ALA A 321 2.10 -0.23 8.14
CA ALA A 321 1.11 -1.28 8.00
C ALA A 321 1.23 -1.97 6.63
N GLU A 322 1.39 -3.30 6.61
CA GLU A 322 1.50 -4.09 5.38
C GLU A 322 0.33 -3.89 4.41
N ALA A 323 -0.87 -3.68 4.96
CA ALA A 323 -2.08 -3.40 4.20
C ALA A 323 -1.99 -2.10 3.36
N LYS A 324 -0.99 -1.25 3.60
CA LYS A 324 -0.73 0.00 2.87
C LYS A 324 0.41 -0.13 1.84
N LEU A 325 0.83 -1.34 1.46
CA LEU A 325 1.92 -1.57 0.49
C LEU A 325 1.69 -0.95 -0.91
N ASP A 326 0.47 -0.58 -1.27
CA ASP A 326 0.15 0.10 -2.54
C ASP A 326 -0.31 1.56 -2.35
N LEU A 327 -0.14 2.10 -1.14
CA LEU A 327 -0.53 3.45 -0.70
C LEU A 327 0.72 4.24 -0.25
N ARG A 328 0.54 5.21 0.65
CA ARG A 328 1.62 6.04 1.22
C ARG A 328 1.63 5.91 2.75
N PRO A 329 2.00 4.75 3.31
CA PRO A 329 2.19 4.63 4.75
C PRO A 329 3.28 5.60 5.20
N SER A 330 3.21 6.00 6.46
CA SER A 330 4.08 7.04 6.98
C SER A 330 4.56 6.75 8.39
N PHE A 331 5.69 7.34 8.76
CA PHE A 331 6.26 7.27 10.09
C PHE A 331 6.68 8.66 10.61
N PRO A 332 6.87 8.83 11.93
CA PRO A 332 7.25 10.11 12.51
C PRO A 332 8.65 10.57 12.09
N VAL A 333 8.81 11.85 11.78
CA VAL A 333 10.12 12.42 11.40
C VAL A 333 11.15 12.37 12.53
N GLU A 334 10.69 12.35 13.78
CA GLU A 334 11.51 12.23 15.00
C GLU A 334 12.40 10.98 15.01
N VAL A 335 12.07 9.93 14.25
CA VAL A 335 12.91 8.73 14.11
C VAL A 335 14.31 9.09 13.62
N PHE A 336 14.47 10.13 12.79
CA PHE A 336 15.77 10.60 12.32
C PHE A 336 16.69 11.08 13.45
N ALA A 337 16.16 11.46 14.61
CA ALA A 337 16.99 11.94 15.72
C ALA A 337 17.94 10.86 16.27
N ALA A 338 17.50 9.60 16.27
CA ALA A 338 18.28 8.47 16.78
C ALA A 338 18.72 7.49 15.68
N HIS A 339 17.98 7.42 14.58
CA HIS A 339 18.12 6.35 13.58
C HIS A 339 18.45 6.84 12.17
N SER A 340 19.05 8.04 12.03
CA SER A 340 19.42 8.59 10.72
C SER A 340 20.38 7.67 9.94
N GLU A 341 21.32 7.00 10.62
CA GLU A 341 22.26 6.08 9.98
C GLU A 341 21.56 4.84 9.40
N GLU A 342 20.62 4.23 10.14
CA GLU A 342 19.85 3.08 9.65
C GLU A 342 18.95 3.48 8.48
N ILE A 343 18.32 4.66 8.53
CA ILE A 343 17.53 5.19 7.41
C ILE A 343 18.43 5.40 6.19
N CYS A 344 19.63 5.97 6.36
CA CYS A 344 20.59 6.15 5.27
C CYS A 344 20.99 4.82 4.63
N ALA A 345 21.18 3.76 5.42
CA ALA A 345 21.47 2.42 4.90
C ALA A 345 20.32 1.85 4.04
N VAL A 346 19.06 2.12 4.42
CA VAL A 346 17.90 1.73 3.59
C VAL A 346 17.84 2.55 2.29
N LEU A 347 18.15 3.85 2.36
CA LEU A 347 18.21 4.72 1.18
C LEU A 347 19.33 4.31 0.22
N GLU A 348 20.50 3.94 0.74
CA GLU A 348 21.61 3.41 -0.06
C GLU A 348 21.21 2.12 -0.77
N TRP A 349 20.59 1.18 -0.05
CA TRP A 349 20.06 -0.04 -0.66
C TRP A 349 19.04 0.25 -1.75
N PHE A 350 18.15 1.22 -1.54
CA PHE A 350 17.16 1.62 -2.54
C PHE A 350 17.84 2.16 -3.82
N ALA A 351 18.79 3.09 -3.67
CA ALA A 351 19.53 3.67 -4.79
C ALA A 351 20.34 2.61 -5.54
N HIS A 352 21.02 1.71 -4.81
CA HIS A 352 21.79 0.60 -5.38
C HIS A 352 20.89 -0.38 -6.14
N THR A 353 19.73 -0.73 -5.59
CA THR A 353 18.76 -1.63 -6.24
C THR A 353 18.22 -1.00 -7.52
N ALA A 354 17.90 0.30 -7.49
CA ALA A 354 17.50 1.04 -8.69
C ALA A 354 18.61 1.03 -9.75
N ALA A 355 19.87 1.25 -9.35
CA ALA A 355 21.03 1.24 -10.24
C ALA A 355 21.31 -0.15 -10.86
N LEU A 356 21.34 -1.23 -10.08
CA LEU A 356 21.59 -2.58 -10.60
C LEU A 356 20.54 -3.06 -11.60
N SER A 357 19.28 -2.62 -11.43
CA SER A 357 18.21 -2.96 -12.37
C SER A 357 18.44 -2.38 -13.78
N LYS A 358 19.19 -1.27 -13.88
CA LYS A 358 19.62 -0.66 -15.13
C LYS A 358 20.57 -1.59 -15.90
N ASP A 359 21.60 -2.09 -15.22
CA ASP A 359 22.65 -2.90 -15.83
C ASP A 359 22.10 -4.22 -16.37
N ARG A 360 21.11 -4.81 -15.68
CA ARG A 360 20.47 -6.05 -16.13
C ARG A 360 19.59 -5.85 -17.37
N ARG A 361 18.89 -4.70 -17.51
CA ARG A 361 18.13 -4.39 -18.73
C ARG A 361 19.02 -4.07 -19.92
N THR A 362 20.14 -3.37 -19.72
CA THR A 362 21.08 -3.08 -20.81
C THR A 362 21.71 -4.34 -21.40
N LEU A 363 21.90 -5.39 -20.58
CA LEU A 363 22.42 -6.70 -21.04
C LEU A 363 21.38 -7.51 -21.82
N ASP A 364 20.10 -7.43 -21.45
CA ASP A 364 19.01 -8.13 -22.16
C ASP A 364 18.64 -7.44 -23.49
N GLU A 365 18.85 -6.12 -23.63
CA GLU A 365 18.60 -5.37 -24.86
C GLU A 365 19.75 -5.45 -25.88
N ASP A 366 20.95 -5.86 -25.47
CA ASP A 366 22.11 -6.05 -26.36
C ASP A 366 22.68 -7.48 -26.26
N PRO A 367 22.02 -8.50 -26.86
CA PRO A 367 22.52 -9.88 -26.88
C PRO A 367 23.74 -10.06 -27.81
N GLY A 368 24.34 -8.97 -28.32
CA GLY A 368 25.28 -8.96 -29.43
C GLY A 368 26.76 -8.83 -29.09
N THR A 369 27.20 -9.20 -27.88
CA THR A 369 28.66 -9.29 -27.61
C THR A 369 29.02 -10.50 -26.75
N LEU A 370 29.10 -11.68 -27.37
CA LEU A 370 30.02 -12.75 -27.01
C LEU A 370 30.44 -13.53 -28.27
#